data_AF-A0A2E0F0M7-F1
#
_entry.id   AF-A0A2E0F0M7-F1
#
_cell.length_a   1.000
_cell.length_b   1.000
_cell.length_c   1.000
_cell.angle_alpha   90.00
_cell.angle_beta   90.00
_cell.angle_gamma   90.00
#
_symmetry.space_group_name_H-M   'P 1'
#
loop_
_entity.id
_entity.type
_entity.pdbx_description
1 polymer ?
#
loop_
_entity_poly.entity_id
_entity_poly.type
_entity_poly.pdbx_seq_one_letter_code
_entity_poly.pdbx_strand_id
1 'polypeptide(L)'
;MSERAEVERAVAENLGWEMLTESERQDGLTCKGPDGSMIAMRFDWPSVETGNHYLEVESRENRESSWKPSGFGLAQKKAQYWAVVNGEDVFMADVNKLAKLIKKQRRELQDHVSRRNLESRDKRMYARGYLLPLADLESCCSVICPSPVNAPED
;
A
#
# COMPACT_ATOMS: atom_id res chain seq x y z
N MET A 1 -0.48 18.63 12.07
CA MET A 1 -0.52 17.18 11.77
C MET A 1 0.52 16.92 10.68
N SER A 2 0.95 15.68 10.43
CA SER A 2 1.83 15.45 9.28
C SER A 2 1.03 15.60 7.98
N GLU A 3 1.65 16.13 6.93
CA GLU A 3 1.07 16.26 5.59
C GLU A 3 0.45 14.94 5.12
N ARG A 4 1.14 13.82 5.35
CA ARG A 4 0.62 12.47 5.08
C ARG A 4 -0.70 12.16 5.79
N ALA A 5 -0.88 12.57 7.04
CA ALA A 5 -2.11 12.31 7.78
C ALA A 5 -3.28 13.14 7.25
N GLU A 6 -2.99 14.33 6.68
CA GLU A 6 -3.99 15.18 6.05
C GLU A 6 -4.43 14.59 4.71
N VAL A 7 -3.49 14.13 3.88
CA VAL A 7 -3.78 13.44 2.62
C VAL A 7 -4.55 12.13 2.85
N GLU A 8 -4.14 11.32 3.84
CA GLU A 8 -4.88 10.10 4.21
C GLU A 8 -6.34 10.41 4.58
N ARG A 9 -6.57 11.48 5.36
CA ARG A 9 -7.91 11.87 5.77
C ARG A 9 -8.74 12.37 4.58
N ALA A 10 -8.15 13.17 3.69
CA ALA A 10 -8.84 13.71 2.52
C ALA A 10 -9.34 12.59 1.59
N VAL A 11 -8.52 11.56 1.35
CA VAL A 11 -8.94 10.38 0.56
C VAL A 11 -10.09 9.65 1.26
N ALA A 12 -9.95 9.40 2.56
CA ALA A 12 -10.96 8.69 3.33
C ALA A 12 -12.31 9.45 3.34
N GLU A 13 -12.30 10.75 3.58
CA GLU A 13 -13.51 11.58 3.59
C GLU A 13 -14.20 11.60 2.22
N ASN A 14 -13.43 11.75 1.13
CA ASN A 14 -13.98 11.77 -0.22
C ASN A 14 -14.64 10.45 -0.62
N LEU A 15 -14.05 9.32 -0.19
CA LEU A 15 -14.55 7.97 -0.50
C LEU A 15 -15.55 7.43 0.55
N GLY A 16 -15.89 8.24 1.56
CA GLY A 16 -16.80 7.85 2.63
C GLY A 16 -16.25 6.74 3.54
N TRP A 17 -14.93 6.66 3.68
CA TRP A 17 -14.25 5.72 4.56
C TRP A 17 -13.99 6.33 5.94
N GLU A 18 -14.14 5.51 6.96
CA GLU A 18 -13.80 5.85 8.34
C GLU A 18 -12.31 5.58 8.60
N MET A 19 -11.58 6.57 9.11
CA MET A 19 -10.18 6.40 9.50
C MET A 19 -10.09 5.58 10.79
N LEU A 20 -9.34 4.48 10.77
CA LEU A 20 -9.14 3.64 11.95
C LEU A 20 -8.31 4.35 13.02
N THR A 21 -8.55 4.01 14.28
CA THR A 21 -7.77 4.52 15.42
C THR A 21 -6.34 3.96 15.44
N GLU A 22 -5.43 4.59 16.18
CA GLU A 22 -4.04 4.13 16.27
C GLU A 22 -3.91 2.68 16.75
N SER A 23 -4.77 2.24 17.67
CA SER A 23 -4.78 0.85 18.15
C SER A 23 -5.22 -0.15 17.08
N GLU A 24 -6.02 0.28 16.10
CA GLU A 24 -6.54 -0.57 15.03
C GLU A 24 -5.61 -0.59 13.80
N ARG A 25 -4.75 0.42 13.64
CA ARG A 25 -3.80 0.55 12.52
C ARG A 25 -2.54 -0.33 12.63
N GLN A 26 -2.38 -1.10 13.71
CA GLN A 26 -1.14 -1.85 14.00
C GLN A 26 -0.76 -2.92 12.96
N ASP A 27 -1.67 -3.30 12.06
CA ASP A 27 -1.45 -4.34 11.05
C ASP A 27 -1.46 -3.85 9.60
N GLY A 28 -1.18 -2.55 9.41
CA GLY A 28 -1.17 -1.96 8.07
C GLY A 28 -2.56 -1.68 7.49
N LEU A 29 -3.61 -1.84 8.30
CA LEU A 29 -4.94 -1.31 8.05
C LEU A 29 -4.95 0.21 8.20
N THR A 30 -5.80 0.88 7.45
CA THR A 30 -5.85 2.35 7.44
C THR A 30 -7.28 2.86 7.65
N CYS A 31 -8.24 2.27 6.94
CA CYS A 31 -9.61 2.74 6.88
C CYS A 31 -10.62 1.58 6.95
N LYS A 32 -11.88 1.93 7.19
CA LYS A 32 -13.03 1.05 7.10
C LYS A 32 -14.04 1.63 6.10
N GLY A 33 -14.47 0.82 5.14
CA GLY A 33 -15.49 1.20 4.17
C GLY A 33 -16.89 1.30 4.78
N PRO A 34 -17.84 1.93 4.08
CA PRO A 34 -19.22 2.09 4.55
C PRO A 34 -19.97 0.75 4.73
N ASP A 35 -19.54 -0.30 4.03
CA ASP A 35 -20.01 -1.67 4.16
C ASP A 35 -19.33 -2.44 5.32
N GLY A 36 -18.43 -1.77 6.05
CA GLY A 36 -17.64 -2.35 7.13
C GLY A 36 -16.38 -3.10 6.68
N SER A 37 -16.06 -3.10 5.39
CA SER A 37 -14.82 -3.70 4.89
C SER A 37 -13.57 -2.99 5.42
N MET A 38 -12.54 -3.74 5.76
CA MET A 38 -11.25 -3.20 6.22
C MET A 38 -10.35 -2.94 5.02
N ILE A 39 -9.77 -1.74 4.98
CA ILE A 39 -9.00 -1.24 3.85
C ILE A 39 -7.58 -0.92 4.33
N ALA A 40 -6.59 -1.46 3.63
CA ALA A 40 -5.20 -1.06 3.76
C ALA A 40 -4.86 -0.08 2.63
N MET A 41 -4.66 1.20 2.97
CA MET A 41 -4.42 2.27 1.99
C MET A 41 -2.93 2.62 1.91
N ARG A 42 -2.40 2.74 0.70
CA ARG A 42 -1.00 3.13 0.43
C ARG A 42 -0.95 4.21 -0.63
N PHE A 43 -0.01 5.12 -0.44
CA PHE A 43 0.33 6.14 -1.43
C PHE A 43 1.54 5.68 -2.23
N ASP A 44 1.45 5.81 -3.54
CA ASP A 44 2.52 5.47 -4.47
C ASP A 44 2.53 6.43 -5.66
N TRP A 45 2.92 7.68 -5.40
CA TRP A 45 2.97 8.74 -6.42
C TRP A 45 3.82 8.36 -7.64
N PRO A 46 5.02 7.76 -7.49
CA PRO A 46 5.84 7.35 -8.63
C PRO A 46 5.22 6.27 -9.52
N SER A 47 4.14 5.61 -9.08
CA SER A 47 3.50 4.55 -9.88
C SER A 47 2.94 5.06 -11.20
N VAL A 48 2.54 6.34 -11.28
CA VAL A 48 2.07 6.98 -12.52
C VAL A 48 3.17 6.98 -13.58
N GLU A 49 4.37 7.45 -13.21
CA GLU A 49 5.49 7.57 -14.14
C GLU A 49 6.15 6.21 -14.44
N THR A 50 6.27 5.36 -13.42
CA THR A 50 6.97 4.08 -13.54
C THR A 50 6.10 2.98 -14.12
N GLY A 51 4.77 3.16 -14.16
CA GLY A 51 3.81 2.14 -14.53
C GLY A 51 3.74 0.95 -13.55
N ASN A 52 4.33 1.06 -12.37
CA ASN A 52 4.46 -0.02 -11.39
C ASN A 52 4.11 0.46 -9.98
N HIS A 53 3.31 -0.34 -9.27
CA HIS A 53 3.11 -0.21 -7.82
C HIS A 53 4.17 -1.02 -7.06
N TYR A 54 4.86 -0.39 -6.10
CA TYR A 54 5.73 -1.13 -5.18
C TYR A 54 4.90 -1.83 -4.08
N LEU A 55 4.64 -3.12 -4.29
CA LEU A 55 3.90 -3.95 -3.36
C LEU A 55 4.84 -4.50 -2.27
N GLU A 56 5.03 -3.72 -1.20
CA GLU A 56 5.81 -4.16 -0.04
C GLU A 56 5.19 -5.39 0.63
N VAL A 57 5.98 -6.42 0.90
CA VAL A 57 5.54 -7.64 1.58
C VAL A 57 6.25 -7.92 2.90
N GLU A 58 7.52 -7.50 3.02
CA GLU A 58 8.32 -7.75 4.20
C GLU A 58 9.28 -6.60 4.50
N SER A 59 9.71 -6.51 5.75
CA SER A 59 10.71 -5.55 6.20
C SER A 59 11.64 -6.15 7.24
N ARG A 60 12.79 -5.52 7.42
CA ARG A 60 13.76 -5.84 8.47
C ARG A 60 14.50 -4.59 8.90
N GLU A 61 14.89 -4.56 10.17
CA GLU A 61 15.59 -3.42 10.76
C GLU A 61 17.00 -3.27 10.18
N ASN A 62 17.74 -4.37 10.06
CA ASN A 62 19.09 -4.36 9.50
C ASN A 62 19.37 -5.59 8.63
N ARG A 63 20.59 -5.68 8.09
CA ARG A 63 20.98 -6.76 7.16
C ARG A 63 21.07 -8.13 7.83
N GLU A 64 21.26 -8.17 9.13
CA GLU A 64 21.44 -9.38 9.94
C GLU A 64 20.11 -9.88 10.53
N SER A 65 19.11 -9.00 10.63
CA SER A 65 17.76 -9.35 11.05
C SER A 65 17.01 -10.20 10.01
N SER A 66 16.12 -11.06 10.52
CA SER A 66 15.16 -11.79 9.69
C SER A 66 14.12 -10.86 9.07
N TRP A 67 13.62 -11.25 7.90
CA TRP A 67 12.47 -10.61 7.28
C TRP A 67 11.21 -10.89 8.08
N LYS A 68 10.42 -9.84 8.33
CA LYS A 68 9.11 -9.90 8.98
C LYS A 68 8.04 -9.38 8.02
N PRO A 69 6.81 -9.90 8.05
CA PRO A 69 5.72 -9.38 7.23
C PRO A 69 5.52 -7.88 7.44
N SER A 70 5.30 -7.14 6.36
CA SER A 70 4.96 -5.71 6.38
C SER A 70 4.14 -5.34 5.14
N GLY A 71 3.60 -4.12 5.09
CA GLY A 71 2.80 -3.68 3.94
C GLY A 71 1.65 -4.65 3.63
N PHE A 72 1.65 -5.17 2.39
CA PHE A 72 0.69 -6.16 1.92
C PHE A 72 0.81 -7.50 2.65
N GLY A 73 2.00 -7.89 3.11
CA GLY A 73 2.21 -9.13 3.87
C GLY A 73 1.46 -9.18 5.21
N LEU A 74 1.23 -8.01 5.83
CA LEU A 74 0.33 -7.87 6.99
C LEU A 74 -1.12 -7.73 6.55
N ALA A 75 -1.38 -6.85 5.59
CA ALA A 75 -2.73 -6.54 5.12
C ALA A 75 -3.46 -7.78 4.59
N GLN A 76 -2.75 -8.74 3.95
CA GLN A 76 -3.41 -9.92 3.36
C GLN A 76 -4.22 -10.75 4.36
N LYS A 77 -3.92 -10.62 5.66
CA LYS A 77 -4.57 -11.39 6.73
C LYS A 77 -5.80 -10.70 7.31
N LYS A 78 -5.93 -9.38 7.15
CA LYS A 78 -6.87 -8.55 7.90
C LYS A 78 -7.66 -7.57 7.04
N ALA A 79 -7.14 -7.17 5.89
CA ALA A 79 -7.81 -6.29 4.95
C ALA A 79 -8.64 -7.12 3.96
N GLN A 80 -9.81 -6.61 3.60
CA GLN A 80 -10.56 -7.07 2.44
C GLN A 80 -10.06 -6.37 1.17
N TYR A 81 -9.68 -5.10 1.29
CA TYR A 81 -9.20 -4.30 0.16
C TYR A 81 -7.81 -3.71 0.38
N TRP A 82 -7.03 -3.73 -0.70
CA TRP A 82 -5.77 -3.01 -0.84
C TRP A 82 -6.00 -1.81 -1.73
N ALA A 83 -5.95 -0.61 -1.14
CA ALA A 83 -6.13 0.64 -1.85
C ALA A 83 -4.77 1.25 -2.17
N VAL A 84 -4.49 1.50 -3.46
CA VAL A 84 -3.33 2.25 -3.91
C VAL A 84 -3.80 3.60 -4.42
N VAL A 85 -3.30 4.67 -3.83
CA VAL A 85 -3.59 6.05 -4.23
C VAL A 85 -2.35 6.60 -4.90
N ASN A 86 -2.50 7.11 -6.12
CA ASN A 86 -1.45 7.86 -6.80
C ASN A 86 -2.00 9.22 -7.26
N GLY A 87 -1.24 9.94 -8.09
CA GLY A 87 -1.60 11.28 -8.52
C GLY A 87 -2.82 11.34 -9.46
N GLU A 88 -3.22 10.21 -10.04
CA GLU A 88 -4.29 10.14 -11.04
C GLU A 88 -5.49 9.35 -10.51
N ASP A 89 -5.26 8.19 -9.89
CA ASP A 89 -6.29 7.23 -9.54
C ASP A 89 -6.15 6.65 -8.12
N VAL A 90 -7.25 6.10 -7.63
CA VAL A 90 -7.34 5.18 -6.51
C VAL A 90 -7.73 3.79 -7.03
N PHE A 91 -6.81 2.84 -6.92
CA PHE A 91 -7.02 1.43 -7.26
C PHE A 91 -7.48 0.67 -6.03
N MET A 92 -8.69 0.11 -6.05
CA MET A 92 -9.21 -0.70 -4.95
C MET A 92 -9.21 -2.18 -5.32
N ALA A 93 -8.11 -2.87 -4.98
CA ALA A 93 -7.92 -4.29 -5.25
C ALA A 93 -8.52 -5.18 -4.16
N ASP A 94 -9.22 -6.24 -4.57
CA ASP A 94 -9.59 -7.32 -3.66
C ASP A 94 -8.32 -8.07 -3.25
N VAL A 95 -8.08 -8.14 -1.94
CA VAL A 95 -6.86 -8.72 -1.36
C VAL A 95 -6.69 -10.19 -1.76
N ASN A 96 -7.79 -10.96 -1.85
CA ASN A 96 -7.72 -12.37 -2.22
C ASN A 96 -7.39 -12.54 -3.71
N LYS A 97 -7.95 -11.69 -4.58
CA LYS A 97 -7.59 -11.68 -6.01
C LYS A 97 -6.13 -11.30 -6.19
N LEU A 98 -5.68 -10.22 -5.54
CA LEU A 98 -4.30 -9.77 -5.60
C LEU A 98 -3.34 -10.83 -5.07
N ALA A 99 -3.62 -11.45 -3.92
CA ALA A 99 -2.79 -12.53 -3.37
C ALA A 99 -2.69 -13.74 -4.31
N LYS A 100 -3.79 -14.11 -4.99
CA LYS A 100 -3.78 -15.17 -6.01
C LYS A 100 -2.93 -14.79 -7.22
N LEU A 101 -3.05 -13.55 -7.69
CA LEU A 101 -2.25 -13.03 -8.80
C LEU A 101 -0.76 -13.10 -8.47
N ILE A 102 -0.35 -12.49 -7.35
CA ILE A 102 1.04 -12.51 -6.88
C ILE A 102 1.57 -13.93 -6.74
N LYS A 103 0.78 -14.87 -6.18
CA LYS A 103 1.18 -16.27 -6.07
C LYS A 103 1.42 -16.93 -7.43
N LYS A 104 0.61 -16.61 -8.44
CA LYS A 104 0.72 -17.16 -9.81
C LYS A 104 1.98 -16.65 -10.51
N GLN A 105 2.27 -15.36 -10.40
CA GLN A 105 3.38 -14.71 -11.12
C GLN A 105 4.63 -14.47 -10.27
N ARG A 106 4.70 -15.03 -9.05
CA ARG A 106 5.80 -14.80 -8.09
C ARG A 106 7.20 -15.03 -8.68
N ARG A 107 7.34 -15.95 -9.64
CA ARG A 107 8.63 -16.27 -10.28
C ARG A 107 9.05 -15.25 -11.34
N GLU A 108 8.10 -14.48 -11.84
CA GLU A 108 8.28 -13.48 -12.89
C GLU A 108 8.43 -12.08 -12.28
N LEU A 109 7.79 -11.83 -11.14
CA LEU A 109 7.97 -10.60 -10.37
C LEU A 109 9.39 -10.56 -9.77
N GLN A 110 10.13 -9.51 -10.13
CA GLN A 110 11.44 -9.27 -9.55
C GLN A 110 11.29 -8.79 -8.09
N ASP A 111 11.94 -9.49 -7.16
CA ASP A 111 12.12 -9.01 -5.79
C ASP A 111 12.88 -7.68 -5.82
N HIS A 112 12.28 -6.63 -5.25
CA HIS A 112 12.91 -5.33 -5.10
C HIS A 112 13.10 -5.00 -3.62
N VAL A 113 14.31 -4.54 -3.25
CA VAL A 113 14.65 -4.16 -1.88
C VAL A 113 14.92 -2.66 -1.82
N SER A 114 14.05 -1.93 -1.13
CA SER A 114 14.22 -0.50 -0.88
C SER A 114 14.70 -0.23 0.55
N ARG A 115 15.24 0.98 0.78
CA ARG A 115 15.63 1.46 2.11
C ARG A 115 14.71 2.59 2.53
N ARG A 116 14.30 2.58 3.80
CA ARG A 116 13.46 3.62 4.41
C ARG A 116 14.19 4.32 5.55
N ASN A 117 13.67 5.49 5.93
CA ASN A 117 14.20 6.33 7.02
C ASN A 117 15.68 6.68 6.82
N LEU A 118 16.05 7.09 5.60
CA LEU A 118 17.44 7.36 5.24
C LEU A 118 18.08 8.43 6.14
N GLU A 119 17.28 9.38 6.60
CA GLU A 119 17.65 10.49 7.50
C GLU A 119 18.06 10.06 8.91
N SER A 120 17.58 8.92 9.41
CA SER A 120 17.81 8.47 10.79
C SER A 120 18.46 7.10 10.79
N ARG A 121 19.78 7.07 11.01
CA ARG A 121 20.61 5.85 10.93
C ARG A 121 20.12 4.73 11.84
N ASP A 122 19.60 5.09 13.00
CA ASP A 122 19.00 4.23 14.03
C ASP A 122 17.61 3.70 13.65
N LYS A 123 16.87 4.41 12.79
CA LYS A 123 15.53 4.00 12.31
C LYS A 123 15.54 3.46 10.89
N ARG A 124 16.71 3.35 10.25
CA ARG A 124 16.85 2.79 8.90
C ARG A 124 16.27 1.39 8.87
N MET A 125 15.48 1.11 7.83
CA MET A 125 14.91 -0.22 7.60
C MET A 125 15.07 -0.60 6.14
N TYR A 126 15.09 -1.90 5.90
CA TYR A 126 14.97 -2.48 4.56
C TYR A 126 13.53 -2.95 4.37
N ALA A 127 12.95 -2.65 3.22
CA ALA A 127 11.68 -3.20 2.78
C ALA A 127 11.94 -4.08 1.55
N ARG A 128 11.24 -5.21 1.47
CA ARG A 128 11.20 -6.08 0.30
C ARG A 128 9.78 -6.11 -0.24
N GLY A 129 9.65 -5.99 -1.56
CA GLY A 129 8.39 -5.99 -2.26
C GLY A 129 8.55 -6.44 -3.71
N TYR A 130 7.45 -6.42 -4.43
CA TYR A 130 7.40 -6.67 -5.86
C TYR A 130 7.10 -5.35 -6.59
N LEU A 131 7.67 -5.17 -7.77
CA LEU A 131 7.20 -4.16 -8.72
C LEU A 131 6.03 -4.76 -9.49
N LEU A 132 4.81 -4.41 -9.08
CA LEU A 132 3.58 -4.89 -9.68
C LEU A 132 3.15 -3.93 -10.79
N PRO A 133 3.06 -4.34 -12.06
CA PRO A 133 2.54 -3.48 -13.11
C PRO A 133 1.15 -2.95 -12.77
N LEU A 134 0.85 -1.69 -13.08
CA LEU A 134 -0.47 -1.14 -12.81
C LEU A 134 -1.58 -1.90 -13.54
N ALA A 135 -1.35 -2.33 -14.79
CA ALA A 135 -2.29 -3.17 -15.53
C ALA A 135 -2.61 -4.50 -14.81
N ASP A 136 -1.64 -5.08 -14.12
CA ASP A 136 -1.84 -6.28 -13.30
C ASP A 136 -2.65 -5.97 -12.04
N LEU A 137 -2.37 -4.83 -11.38
CA LEU A 137 -3.15 -4.35 -10.24
C LEU A 137 -4.61 -4.09 -10.62
N GLU A 138 -4.84 -3.41 -11.75
CA GLU A 138 -6.16 -3.11 -12.32
C GLU A 138 -6.98 -4.39 -12.52
N SER A 139 -6.36 -5.48 -12.99
CA SER A 139 -7.04 -6.76 -13.17
C SER A 139 -7.61 -7.36 -11.88
N CYS A 140 -7.09 -6.93 -10.73
CA CYS A 140 -7.56 -7.33 -9.40
C CYS A 140 -8.51 -6.31 -8.76
N CYS A 141 -8.71 -5.15 -9.39
CA CYS A 141 -9.53 -4.08 -8.85
C CYS A 141 -11.02 -4.41 -8.94
N SER A 142 -11.72 -4.12 -7.85
CA SER A 142 -13.19 -4.07 -7.84
C SER A 142 -13.68 -2.69 -8.28
N VAL A 143 -12.90 -1.64 -8.00
CA VAL A 143 -13.17 -0.25 -8.36
C VAL A 143 -11.84 0.44 -8.68
N ILE A 144 -11.86 1.30 -9.69
CA ILE A 144 -10.83 2.32 -9.95
C ILE A 144 -11.57 3.64 -10.09
N CYS A 145 -11.13 4.67 -9.39
CA CYS A 145 -11.72 6.00 -9.47
C CYS A 145 -10.64 7.09 -9.44
N PRO A 146 -10.94 8.30 -9.93
CA PRO A 146 -9.99 9.41 -9.89
C PRO A 146 -9.52 9.71 -8.46
N SER A 147 -8.24 10.02 -8.33
CA SER A 147 -7.65 10.42 -7.05
C SER A 147 -8.24 11.76 -6.58
N PRO A 148 -8.72 11.86 -5.33
CA PRO A 148 -9.23 13.11 -4.78
C PRO A 148 -8.11 14.04 -4.29
N VAL A 149 -6.85 13.62 -4.42
CA VAL A 149 -5.67 14.32 -3.91
C VAL A 149 -4.58 14.35 -4.97
N ASN A 150 -3.81 15.43 -5.00
CA ASN A 150 -2.64 15.53 -5.87
C ASN A 150 -1.42 14.91 -5.19
N ALA A 151 -0.44 14.50 -5.99
CA ALA A 151 0.89 14.21 -5.47
C ALA A 151 1.44 15.49 -4.77
N PRO A 152 2.14 15.36 -3.65
CA PRO A 152 2.85 16.48 -3.02
C PRO A 152 3.81 17.12 -4.04
N GLU A 153 3.92 18.45 -4.00
CA GLU A 153 4.97 19.14 -4.75
C GLU A 153 6.32 18.86 -4.08
N ASP A 154 7.31 18.39 -4.86
CA ASP A 154 8.67 18.09 -4.40
C ASP A 154 9.48 19.33 -3.98
#